data_AF-A0A4Y9JFX8-F1
#
_entry.id   AF-A0A4Y9JFX8-F1
#
_cell.length_a   1.000
_cell.length_b   1.000
_cell.length_c   1.000
_cell.angle_alpha   90.00
_cell.angle_beta   90.00
_cell.angle_gamma   90.00
#
_symmetry.space_group_name_H-M   'P 1'
#
loop_
_entity.id
_entity.type
_entity.pdbx_description
1 polymer ?
#
loop_
_entity_poly.entity_id
_entity_poly.type
_entity_poly.pdbx_seq_one_letter_code
_entity_poly.pdbx_strand_id
1 'polypeptide(L)'
;MKSSTVSFNSIQTTLPNVFKKNLQEQYGFDSETATIMWKLYQNIKATEGKNVDYVFNRLVGGIVYSGFKWNGTASIGSIGGTSMRSIQDQMRKFGLMDNELEKFEEDVLKQYRNSNQSDATMADFAHQSITTATNLYDNHIRLANFWGLFKGQWGNSHNHTNDLSGWLGDITLGNPPSMNVPDYKADLDAVNITGIMKKNEVDYVTASNQYYDGLQSNRYTRESEFLKYVGGLEYVKSQIYKEVGIDATNDAEAMEQLEKLNPVAYQFIQDLSQ
;
A
#
# COMPACT_ATOMS: atom_id res chain seq x y z
N MET A 1 -10.04 9.99 30.64
CA MET A 1 -9.91 10.49 29.26
C MET A 1 -11.05 9.89 28.45
N LYS A 2 -11.91 10.72 27.84
CA LYS A 2 -13.09 10.25 27.11
C LYS A 2 -12.64 9.68 25.76
N SER A 3 -12.99 8.41 25.53
CA SER A 3 -12.91 7.77 24.22
C SER A 3 -13.80 8.53 23.25
N SER A 4 -13.22 9.03 22.17
CA SER A 4 -13.95 9.68 21.09
C SER A 4 -14.59 8.60 20.22
N THR A 5 -15.80 8.19 20.57
CA THR A 5 -16.67 7.41 19.68
C THR A 5 -17.06 8.28 18.50
N VAL A 6 -16.57 7.93 17.30
CA VAL A 6 -17.05 8.50 16.04
C VAL A 6 -18.53 8.15 15.90
N SER A 7 -19.38 9.19 15.90
CA SER A 7 -20.83 9.07 15.71
C SER A 7 -21.16 9.23 14.23
N PHE A 8 -21.50 8.14 13.55
CA PHE A 8 -22.04 8.17 12.19
C PHE A 8 -23.57 8.41 12.26
N ASN A 9 -24.01 9.64 11.95
CA ASN A 9 -25.42 10.00 11.65
C ASN A 9 -25.39 10.85 10.37
N SER A 10 -26.24 10.73 9.35
CA SER A 10 -27.55 10.08 9.21
C SER A 10 -27.83 9.72 7.74
N ILE A 11 -27.84 8.42 7.47
CA ILE A 11 -28.40 7.56 6.40
C ILE A 11 -27.48 6.35 6.53
N GLN A 12 -28.00 5.22 7.02
CA GLN A 12 -27.21 4.15 7.64
C GLN A 12 -26.38 3.37 6.61
N THR A 13 -25.33 3.99 6.08
CA THR A 13 -24.33 3.34 5.26
C THR A 13 -23.51 2.48 6.20
N THR A 14 -23.77 1.18 6.18
CA THR A 14 -23.01 0.21 6.97
C THR A 14 -21.53 0.25 6.58
N LEU A 15 -20.63 -0.12 7.50
CA LEU A 15 -19.18 -0.21 7.24
C LEU A 15 -18.82 -0.93 5.92
N PRO A 16 -19.49 -2.04 5.53
CA PRO A 16 -19.31 -2.67 4.22
C PRO A 16 -19.69 -1.76 3.04
N ASN A 17 -20.75 -0.98 3.16
CA ASN A 17 -21.20 -0.09 2.08
C ASN A 17 -20.23 1.09 1.90
N VAL A 18 -19.66 1.62 2.99
CA VAL A 18 -18.62 2.66 2.90
C VAL A 18 -17.38 2.11 2.22
N PHE A 19 -16.94 0.90 2.58
CA PHE A 19 -15.78 0.26 1.96
C PHE A 19 -15.96 0.04 0.46
N LYS A 20 -17.08 -0.56 0.06
CA LYS A 20 -17.41 -0.74 -1.36
C LYS A 20 -17.52 0.59 -2.11
N LYS A 21 -18.02 1.63 -1.46
CA LYS A 21 -18.09 2.98 -2.06
C LYS A 21 -16.69 3.56 -2.27
N ASN A 22 -15.80 3.43 -1.29
CA ASN A 22 -14.40 3.82 -1.43
C ASN A 22 -13.70 3.06 -2.55
N LEU A 23 -13.97 1.76 -2.70
CA LEU A 23 -13.43 0.97 -3.81
C LEU A 23 -13.81 1.55 -5.19
N GLN A 24 -15.05 2.04 -5.32
CA GLN A 24 -15.54 2.66 -6.55
C GLN A 24 -14.98 4.07 -6.73
N GLU A 25 -14.99 4.91 -5.70
CA GLU A 25 -14.62 6.33 -5.80
C GLU A 25 -13.10 6.55 -5.90
N GLN A 26 -12.29 5.77 -5.19
CA GLN A 26 -10.84 5.97 -5.12
C GLN A 26 -10.09 5.25 -6.23
N TYR A 27 -10.63 4.14 -6.73
CA TYR A 27 -9.95 3.26 -7.70
C TYR A 27 -10.76 2.98 -8.97
N GLY A 28 -12.03 3.39 -9.05
CA GLY A 28 -12.83 3.27 -10.27
C GLY A 28 -13.40 1.87 -10.53
N PHE A 29 -13.40 0.97 -9.54
CA PHE A 29 -14.03 -0.34 -9.68
C PHE A 29 -15.54 -0.21 -9.85
N ASP A 30 -16.18 -1.18 -10.51
CA ASP A 30 -17.64 -1.26 -10.54
C ASP A 30 -18.20 -1.87 -9.23
N SER A 31 -19.52 -1.76 -9.05
CA SER A 31 -20.19 -2.26 -7.84
C SER A 31 -20.13 -3.79 -7.70
N GLU A 32 -20.00 -4.54 -8.80
CA GLU A 32 -19.91 -6.01 -8.76
C GLU A 32 -18.54 -6.42 -8.23
N THR A 33 -17.47 -5.83 -8.77
CA THR A 33 -16.10 -6.06 -8.33
C THR A 33 -15.86 -5.60 -6.91
N ALA A 34 -16.43 -4.46 -6.50
CA ALA A 34 -16.41 -4.06 -5.09
C ALA A 34 -17.12 -5.07 -4.17
N THR A 35 -18.19 -5.71 -4.65
CA THR A 35 -18.90 -6.76 -3.91
C THR A 35 -18.09 -8.06 -3.84
N ILE A 36 -17.41 -8.45 -4.92
CA ILE A 36 -16.50 -9.59 -4.94
C ILE A 36 -15.33 -9.38 -3.96
N MET A 37 -14.71 -8.20 -3.96
CA MET A 37 -13.64 -7.85 -3.00
C MET A 37 -14.12 -7.94 -1.55
N TRP A 38 -15.32 -7.43 -1.26
CA TRP A 38 -15.90 -7.54 0.08
C TRP A 38 -16.16 -9.00 0.49
N LYS A 39 -16.69 -9.82 -0.43
CA LYS A 39 -16.88 -11.26 -0.21
C LYS A 39 -15.56 -11.95 0.10
N LEU A 40 -14.51 -11.68 -0.70
CA LEU A 40 -13.17 -12.21 -0.48
C LEU A 40 -12.65 -11.83 0.91
N TYR A 41 -12.72 -10.56 1.30
CA TYR A 41 -12.29 -10.09 2.62
C TYR A 41 -13.02 -10.84 3.75
N GLN A 42 -14.34 -11.00 3.65
CA GLN A 42 -15.13 -11.72 4.66
C GLN A 42 -14.77 -13.20 4.76
N ASN A 43 -14.58 -13.88 3.64
CA ASN A 43 -14.22 -15.29 3.63
C ASN A 43 -12.81 -15.53 4.18
N ILE A 44 -11.87 -14.63 3.88
CA ILE A 44 -10.55 -14.62 4.51
C ILE A 44 -10.71 -14.39 6.01
N LYS A 45 -11.51 -13.41 6.46
CA LYS A 45 -11.72 -13.13 7.89
C LYS A 45 -12.26 -14.34 8.65
N ALA A 46 -13.20 -15.07 8.04
CA ALA A 46 -13.76 -16.29 8.61
C ALA A 46 -12.72 -17.41 8.76
N THR A 47 -11.68 -17.43 7.92
CA THR A 47 -10.67 -18.50 7.88
C THR A 47 -9.39 -18.14 8.64
N GLU A 48 -8.87 -16.94 8.43
CA GLU A 48 -7.55 -16.47 8.88
C GLU A 48 -7.64 -15.53 10.10
N GLY A 49 -8.86 -15.15 10.51
CA GLY A 49 -9.11 -14.33 11.70
C GLY A 49 -8.37 -13.00 11.66
N LYS A 50 -7.47 -12.77 12.61
CA LYS A 50 -6.69 -11.53 12.73
C LYS A 50 -5.71 -11.30 11.57
N ASN A 51 -5.35 -12.33 10.81
CA ASN A 51 -4.46 -12.21 9.66
C ASN A 51 -5.16 -11.71 8.40
N VAL A 52 -6.49 -11.46 8.46
CA VAL A 52 -7.30 -11.06 7.29
C VAL A 52 -6.72 -9.89 6.53
N ASP A 53 -6.24 -8.86 7.23
CA ASP A 53 -5.81 -7.62 6.60
C ASP A 53 -4.55 -7.83 5.75
N TYR A 54 -3.59 -8.59 6.28
CA TYR A 54 -2.40 -8.99 5.54
C TYR A 54 -2.76 -9.90 4.35
N VAL A 55 -3.58 -10.94 4.58
CA VAL A 55 -3.91 -11.94 3.56
C VAL A 55 -4.69 -11.30 2.40
N PHE A 56 -5.69 -10.47 2.70
CA PHE A 56 -6.47 -9.76 1.68
C PHE A 56 -5.55 -8.91 0.79
N ASN A 57 -4.80 -7.99 1.40
CA ASN A 57 -3.91 -7.09 0.66
C ASN A 57 -2.84 -7.86 -0.13
N ARG A 58 -2.32 -8.97 0.42
CA ARG A 58 -1.34 -9.81 -0.28
C ARG A 58 -1.92 -10.52 -1.49
N LEU A 59 -3.16 -11.01 -1.39
CA LEU A 59 -3.83 -11.67 -2.51
C LEU A 59 -4.15 -10.67 -3.63
N VAL A 60 -4.73 -9.51 -3.28
CA VAL A 60 -5.03 -8.45 -4.26
C VAL A 60 -3.77 -7.97 -4.99
N GLY A 61 -2.75 -7.53 -4.24
CA GLY A 61 -1.49 -7.09 -4.84
C GLY A 61 -0.79 -8.22 -5.61
N GLY A 62 -0.95 -9.46 -5.17
CA GLY A 62 -0.42 -10.64 -5.84
C GLY A 62 -0.96 -10.89 -7.25
N ILE A 63 -2.09 -10.30 -7.66
CA ILE A 63 -2.59 -10.42 -9.04
C ILE A 63 -1.60 -9.79 -10.03
N VAL A 64 -1.10 -8.60 -9.71
CA VAL A 64 -0.14 -7.86 -10.54
C VAL A 64 1.30 -8.25 -10.19
N TYR A 65 1.60 -8.34 -8.90
CA TYR A 65 2.94 -8.57 -8.37
C TYR A 65 3.12 -10.06 -8.02
N SER A 66 3.04 -10.94 -9.04
CA SER A 66 3.27 -12.40 -8.91
C SER A 66 4.61 -12.85 -9.50
N GLY A 67 5.37 -13.68 -8.77
CA GLY A 67 6.64 -14.27 -9.25
C GLY A 67 7.48 -14.92 -8.14
N PHE A 68 8.56 -15.65 -8.50
CA PHE A 68 9.52 -16.23 -7.53
C PHE A 68 10.03 -15.19 -6.52
N LYS A 69 10.12 -13.93 -6.95
CA LYS A 69 10.46 -12.72 -6.19
C LYS A 69 9.46 -12.37 -5.08
N TRP A 70 8.20 -12.81 -5.20
CA TRP A 70 7.09 -12.56 -4.26
C TRP A 70 6.65 -13.81 -3.49
N ASN A 71 7.25 -14.97 -3.80
CA ASN A 71 6.97 -16.26 -3.14
C ASN A 71 7.66 -16.37 -1.78
N GLY A 72 8.76 -15.63 -1.55
CA GLY A 72 9.50 -15.61 -0.29
C GLY A 72 8.81 -14.83 0.83
N THR A 73 7.82 -13.99 0.51
CA THR A 73 7.12 -13.07 1.43
C THR A 73 5.67 -13.46 1.70
N ALA A 74 5.19 -14.57 1.13
CA ALA A 74 3.76 -14.77 0.95
C ALA A 74 3.31 -16.22 0.85
N SER A 75 4.08 -17.12 1.43
CA SER A 75 3.56 -18.44 1.67
C SER A 75 2.53 -18.34 2.81
N ILE A 76 1.27 -18.09 2.44
CA ILE A 76 0.12 -18.57 3.22
C ILE A 76 0.19 -20.11 3.14
N GLY A 77 0.93 -20.71 4.08
CA GLY A 77 1.05 -22.15 4.24
C GLY A 77 2.22 -22.80 3.48
N SER A 78 3.41 -22.76 4.06
CA SER A 78 4.40 -23.83 3.91
C SER A 78 4.53 -24.51 5.27
N ILE A 79 3.52 -25.32 5.58
CA ILE A 79 3.65 -26.40 6.55
C ILE A 79 3.29 -27.67 5.79
N GLY A 80 4.31 -28.48 5.48
CA GLY A 80 4.17 -29.80 4.87
C GLY A 80 4.02 -29.76 3.35
N GLY A 81 5.10 -30.15 2.66
CA GLY A 81 5.21 -30.05 1.20
C GLY A 81 4.00 -30.58 0.41
N THR A 82 3.49 -29.74 -0.48
CA THR A 82 2.83 -30.07 -1.76
C THR A 82 2.57 -28.76 -2.50
N SER A 83 3.00 -28.69 -3.77
CA SER A 83 2.86 -27.62 -4.79
C SER A 83 2.58 -26.18 -4.32
N MET A 84 3.47 -25.27 -4.69
CA MET A 84 3.24 -23.82 -4.67
C MET A 84 1.88 -23.47 -5.32
N ARG A 85 0.89 -23.08 -4.52
CA ARG A 85 -0.45 -22.70 -5.00
C ARG A 85 -0.41 -21.28 -5.55
N SER A 86 -0.94 -21.10 -6.76
CA SER A 86 -1.05 -19.79 -7.40
C SER A 86 -1.90 -18.82 -6.56
N ILE A 87 -1.83 -17.51 -6.82
CA ILE A 87 -2.70 -16.53 -6.14
C ILE A 87 -4.17 -16.86 -6.40
N GLN A 88 -4.46 -17.36 -7.60
CA GLN A 88 -5.75 -17.88 -8.02
C GLN A 88 -6.22 -19.05 -7.15
N ASP A 89 -5.38 -20.05 -6.94
CA ASP A 89 -5.71 -21.20 -6.08
C ASP A 89 -5.99 -20.78 -4.63
N GLN A 90 -5.28 -19.77 -4.14
CA GLN A 90 -5.50 -19.22 -2.80
C GLN A 90 -6.84 -18.47 -2.73
N MET A 91 -7.17 -17.64 -3.72
CA MET A 91 -8.47 -16.97 -3.79
C MET A 91 -9.64 -17.95 -3.91
N ARG A 92 -9.46 -19.06 -4.66
CA ARG A 92 -10.42 -20.17 -4.73
C ARG A 92 -10.64 -20.85 -3.38
N LYS A 93 -9.56 -21.05 -2.59
CA LYS A 93 -9.66 -21.57 -1.22
C LYS A 93 -10.54 -20.67 -0.34
N PHE A 94 -10.54 -19.36 -0.59
CA PHE A 94 -11.41 -18.40 0.09
C PHE A 94 -12.77 -18.20 -0.59
N GLY A 95 -13.23 -19.15 -1.40
CA GLY A 95 -14.61 -19.24 -1.85
C GLY A 95 -15.01 -18.27 -2.97
N LEU A 96 -14.04 -17.77 -3.75
CA LEU A 96 -14.34 -17.15 -5.04
C LEU A 96 -14.61 -18.24 -6.09
N MET A 97 -15.76 -18.15 -6.75
CA MET A 97 -16.11 -18.98 -7.89
C MET A 97 -15.27 -18.57 -9.12
N ASP A 98 -15.12 -19.47 -10.09
CA ASP A 98 -14.32 -19.24 -11.30
C ASP A 98 -14.67 -17.95 -12.04
N ASN A 99 -15.96 -17.68 -12.22
CA ASN A 99 -16.45 -16.47 -12.87
C ASN A 99 -16.20 -15.19 -12.05
N GLU A 100 -16.35 -15.26 -10.73
CA GLU A 100 -16.03 -14.14 -9.82
C GLU A 100 -14.53 -13.84 -9.84
N LEU A 101 -13.70 -14.89 -9.86
CA LEU A 101 -12.24 -14.78 -9.90
C LEU A 101 -11.77 -14.17 -11.23
N GLU A 102 -12.29 -14.67 -12.36
CA GLU A 102 -11.95 -14.16 -13.69
C GLU A 102 -12.26 -12.67 -13.80
N LYS A 103 -13.49 -12.25 -13.42
CA LYS A 103 -13.88 -10.83 -13.42
C LYS A 103 -13.00 -10.02 -12.47
N PHE A 104 -12.75 -10.52 -11.26
CA PHE A 104 -11.96 -9.81 -10.28
C PHE A 104 -10.51 -9.57 -10.75
N GLU A 105 -9.88 -10.59 -11.31
CA GLU A 105 -8.54 -10.47 -11.90
C GLU A 105 -8.52 -9.52 -13.09
N GLU A 106 -9.48 -9.63 -14.00
CA GLU A 106 -9.58 -8.74 -15.16
C GLU A 106 -9.69 -7.27 -14.72
N ASP A 107 -10.56 -6.98 -13.76
CA ASP A 107 -10.78 -5.61 -13.30
C ASP A 107 -9.59 -5.06 -12.51
N VAL A 108 -8.93 -5.86 -11.67
CA VAL A 108 -7.69 -5.44 -10.98
C VAL A 108 -6.56 -5.18 -11.98
N LEU A 109 -6.36 -6.07 -12.97
CA LEU A 109 -5.36 -5.88 -14.01
C LEU A 109 -5.67 -4.65 -14.89
N LYS A 110 -6.94 -4.43 -15.20
CA LYS A 110 -7.40 -3.24 -15.95
C LYS A 110 -7.15 -1.97 -15.15
N GLN A 111 -7.50 -1.95 -13.86
CA GLN A 111 -7.26 -0.81 -12.98
C GLN A 111 -5.77 -0.47 -12.87
N TYR A 112 -4.91 -1.48 -12.71
CA TYR A 112 -3.46 -1.32 -12.73
C TYR A 112 -2.95 -0.74 -14.06
N ARG A 113 -3.37 -1.30 -15.20
CA ARG A 113 -2.97 -0.79 -16.53
C ARG A 113 -3.42 0.65 -16.76
N ASN A 114 -4.62 1.00 -16.28
CA ASN A 114 -5.15 2.35 -16.36
C ASN A 114 -4.37 3.31 -15.45
N SER A 115 -3.96 2.87 -14.26
CA SER A 115 -3.13 3.64 -13.33
C SER A 115 -1.74 3.95 -13.89
N ASN A 116 -1.24 3.14 -14.83
CA ASN A 116 0.02 3.38 -15.51
C ASN A 116 -0.08 4.31 -16.75
N GLN A 117 -1.25 4.89 -17.03
CA GLN A 117 -1.42 5.88 -18.09
C GLN A 117 -1.02 7.28 -17.62
N SER A 118 -0.57 8.14 -18.52
CA SER A 118 -0.02 9.47 -18.17
C SER A 118 -1.05 10.47 -17.62
N ASP A 119 -2.34 10.26 -17.90
CA ASP A 119 -3.46 11.08 -17.43
C ASP A 119 -4.21 10.46 -16.24
N ALA A 120 -3.71 9.35 -15.70
CA ALA A 120 -4.31 8.65 -14.58
C ALA A 120 -4.26 9.47 -13.29
N THR A 121 -5.37 9.49 -12.56
CA THR A 121 -5.52 10.30 -11.33
C THR A 121 -5.97 9.49 -10.13
N MET A 122 -6.47 8.27 -10.32
CA MET A 122 -6.88 7.37 -9.24
C MET A 122 -5.66 6.62 -8.70
N ALA A 123 -5.65 6.26 -7.42
CA ALA A 123 -4.54 5.50 -6.84
C ALA A 123 -4.42 4.11 -7.50
N ASP A 124 -3.21 3.58 -7.60
CA ASP A 124 -3.01 2.19 -8.04
C ASP A 124 -3.38 1.22 -6.90
N PHE A 125 -4.47 0.47 -7.07
CA PHE A 125 -4.98 -0.37 -5.99
C PHE A 125 -4.11 -1.60 -5.74
N ALA A 126 -3.55 -2.19 -6.80
CA ALA A 126 -2.70 -3.37 -6.66
C ALA A 126 -1.37 -2.99 -6.01
N HIS A 127 -0.80 -1.83 -6.39
CA HIS A 127 0.38 -1.24 -5.76
C HIS A 127 0.10 -0.98 -4.28
N GLN A 128 -0.94 -0.21 -3.96
CA GLN A 128 -1.30 0.10 -2.57
C GLN A 128 -1.50 -1.16 -1.73
N SER A 129 -2.12 -2.20 -2.30
CA SER A 129 -2.36 -3.46 -1.62
C SER A 129 -1.05 -4.19 -1.30
N ILE A 130 -0.10 -4.28 -2.24
CA ILE A 130 1.16 -4.98 -1.97
C ILE A 130 2.05 -4.21 -0.97
N THR A 131 2.05 -2.88 -1.02
CA THR A 131 2.72 -2.01 -0.05
C THR A 131 2.09 -2.15 1.33
N THR A 132 0.75 -2.14 1.42
CA THR A 132 0.00 -2.37 2.66
C THR A 132 0.31 -3.75 3.26
N ALA A 133 0.33 -4.80 2.44
CA ALA A 133 0.69 -6.15 2.89
C ALA A 133 2.11 -6.20 3.45
N THR A 134 3.05 -5.47 2.85
CA THR A 134 4.44 -5.39 3.33
C THR A 134 4.54 -4.67 4.68
N ASN A 135 3.80 -3.57 4.83
CA ASN A 135 3.72 -2.79 6.08
C ASN A 135 3.05 -3.54 7.24
N LEU A 136 2.17 -4.50 6.93
CA LEU A 136 1.47 -5.35 7.89
C LEU A 136 2.18 -6.66 8.19
N TYR A 137 3.15 -7.07 7.38
CA TYR A 137 3.89 -8.30 7.63
C TYR A 137 4.74 -8.12 8.88
N ASP A 138 4.82 -9.14 9.76
CA ASP A 138 5.60 -9.10 11.02
C ASP A 138 6.88 -9.96 10.97
N ASN A 139 7.04 -10.86 9.99
CA ASN A 139 8.20 -11.76 9.92
C ASN A 139 9.44 -11.16 9.22
N HIS A 140 10.63 -11.59 9.65
CA HIS A 140 11.96 -11.07 9.28
C HIS A 140 12.46 -11.40 7.84
N ILE A 141 11.68 -12.10 7.02
CA ILE A 141 12.05 -12.41 5.62
C ILE A 141 11.10 -11.64 4.71
N ARG A 142 11.57 -10.50 4.22
CA ARG A 142 10.76 -9.45 3.57
C ARG A 142 11.24 -9.12 2.16
N LEU A 143 10.44 -8.36 1.43
CA LEU A 143 10.73 -7.85 0.09
C LEU A 143 12.07 -7.09 0.00
N ALA A 144 12.47 -6.40 1.08
CA ALA A 144 13.79 -5.77 1.19
C ALA A 144 14.96 -6.76 1.29
N ASN A 145 14.76 -8.03 1.67
CA ASN A 145 15.85 -9.03 1.55
C ASN A 145 16.16 -9.32 0.08
N PHE A 146 15.22 -9.06 -0.84
CA PHE A 146 15.42 -9.23 -2.28
C PHE A 146 16.03 -7.98 -2.95
N TRP A 147 15.67 -6.77 -2.51
CA TRP A 147 16.26 -5.52 -3.02
C TRP A 147 17.57 -5.13 -2.32
N GLY A 148 17.75 -5.51 -1.05
CA GLY A 148 19.03 -5.50 -0.35
C GLY A 148 20.05 -6.47 -0.96
N LEU A 149 19.60 -7.55 -1.63
CA LEU A 149 20.43 -8.41 -2.48
C LEU A 149 20.92 -7.68 -3.75
N PHE A 150 20.17 -6.70 -4.27
CA PHE A 150 20.58 -5.92 -5.46
C PHE A 150 21.63 -4.84 -5.15
N LYS A 151 21.71 -4.33 -3.90
CA LYS A 151 22.66 -3.27 -3.51
C LYS A 151 23.71 -3.67 -2.45
N GLY A 152 23.70 -4.91 -1.94
CA GLY A 152 24.66 -5.35 -0.92
C GLY A 152 24.55 -4.57 0.40
N GLN A 153 23.46 -3.85 0.63
CA GLN A 153 23.23 -3.07 1.85
C GLN A 153 22.50 -3.92 2.88
N TRP A 154 23.26 -4.44 3.85
CA TRP A 154 22.73 -4.96 5.10
C TRP A 154 22.60 -3.80 6.09
N GLY A 155 21.38 -3.28 6.27
CA GLY A 155 21.09 -2.15 7.14
C GLY A 155 19.77 -2.32 7.91
N ASN A 156 19.90 -2.56 9.21
CA ASN A 156 18.83 -2.94 10.14
C ASN A 156 17.81 -1.81 10.41
N SER A 157 16.62 -1.84 9.79
CA SER A 157 15.37 -1.46 10.47
C SER A 157 14.13 -1.91 9.68
N HIS A 158 13.07 -2.30 10.39
CA HIS A 158 11.77 -2.65 9.82
C HIS A 158 11.14 -1.48 9.03
N ASN A 159 11.38 -0.24 9.47
CA ASN A 159 10.79 0.96 8.85
C ASN A 159 11.38 1.24 7.47
N HIS A 160 12.71 1.18 7.31
CA HIS A 160 13.35 1.41 6.02
C HIS A 160 12.94 0.36 4.96
N THR A 161 12.72 -0.90 5.38
CA THR A 161 12.20 -1.96 4.49
C THR A 161 10.80 -1.64 3.98
N ASN A 162 9.95 -1.10 4.84
CA ASN A 162 8.58 -0.73 4.50
C ASN A 162 8.57 0.49 3.56
N ASP A 163 9.38 1.51 3.88
CA ASP A 163 9.55 2.69 3.03
C ASP A 163 10.04 2.30 1.63
N LEU A 164 11.05 1.42 1.52
CA LEU A 164 11.60 0.95 0.26
C LEU A 164 10.64 0.08 -0.56
N SER A 165 9.62 -0.50 0.07
CA SER A 165 8.60 -1.30 -0.62
C SER A 165 7.46 -0.47 -1.22
N GLY A 166 7.43 0.84 -0.94
CA GLY A 166 6.52 1.81 -1.54
C GLY A 166 7.30 3.08 -1.87
N TRP A 167 6.94 4.20 -1.22
CA TRP A 167 7.35 5.56 -1.62
C TRP A 167 8.86 5.74 -1.83
N LEU A 168 9.72 5.16 -0.98
CA LEU A 168 11.17 5.34 -1.12
C LEU A 168 11.68 4.51 -2.30
N GLY A 169 11.12 3.33 -2.53
CA GLY A 169 11.46 2.48 -3.66
C GLY A 169 11.18 3.17 -4.98
N ASP A 170 9.97 3.70 -5.16
CA ASP A 170 9.53 4.30 -6.42
C ASP A 170 10.33 5.56 -6.79
N ILE A 171 10.73 6.36 -5.79
CA ILE A 171 11.51 7.57 -6.05
C ILE A 171 13.03 7.36 -6.10
N THR A 172 13.57 6.22 -5.63
CA THR A 172 15.04 6.01 -5.57
C THR A 172 15.57 4.80 -6.32
N LEU A 173 14.71 3.81 -6.59
CA LEU A 173 15.06 2.61 -7.32
C LEU A 173 14.55 2.69 -8.78
N GLY A 174 15.22 1.96 -9.67
CA GLY A 174 14.95 2.04 -11.11
C GLY A 174 16.01 2.86 -11.86
N ASN A 175 16.00 2.77 -13.19
CA ASN A 175 16.90 3.54 -14.04
C ASN A 175 16.18 4.00 -15.32
N PRO A 176 15.63 5.23 -15.35
CA PRO A 176 15.55 6.19 -14.23
C PRO A 176 14.49 5.78 -13.18
N PRO A 177 14.55 6.30 -11.94
CA PRO A 177 13.44 6.19 -11.00
C PRO A 177 12.21 6.94 -11.52
N SER A 178 11.03 6.54 -11.10
CA SER A 178 9.78 7.14 -11.55
C SER A 178 8.66 6.93 -10.54
N MET A 179 7.90 7.98 -10.28
CA MET A 179 6.66 7.89 -9.52
C MET A 179 5.59 8.72 -10.24
N ASN A 180 4.53 8.04 -10.66
CA ASN A 180 3.37 8.69 -11.26
C ASN A 180 2.37 9.09 -10.15
N VAL A 181 1.31 9.83 -10.51
CA VAL A 181 0.29 10.28 -9.56
C VAL A 181 -0.44 9.09 -8.89
N PRO A 182 -0.81 8.02 -9.61
CA PRO A 182 -1.42 6.83 -9.00
C PRO A 182 -0.55 6.13 -7.94
N ASP A 183 0.74 5.92 -8.21
CA ASP A 183 1.69 5.30 -7.29
C ASP A 183 1.96 6.22 -6.09
N TYR A 184 2.14 7.53 -6.32
CA TYR A 184 2.24 8.54 -5.25
C TYR A 184 1.06 8.45 -4.28
N LYS A 185 -0.18 8.35 -4.79
CA LYS A 185 -1.36 8.18 -3.94
C LYS A 185 -1.37 6.83 -3.24
N ALA A 186 -1.06 5.75 -3.95
CA ALA A 186 -1.04 4.39 -3.43
C ALA A 186 -0.09 4.27 -2.23
N ASP A 187 1.11 4.82 -2.34
CA ASP A 187 2.13 4.74 -1.30
C ASP A 187 1.81 5.57 -0.07
N LEU A 188 1.38 6.81 -0.25
CA LEU A 188 0.95 7.65 0.87
C LEU A 188 -0.27 7.05 1.57
N ASP A 189 -1.24 6.54 0.80
CA ASP A 189 -2.44 5.91 1.34
C ASP A 189 -2.12 4.62 2.11
N ALA A 190 -1.16 3.81 1.65
CA ALA A 190 -0.73 2.61 2.34
C ALA A 190 -0.12 2.94 3.72
N VAL A 191 0.73 3.97 3.82
CA VAL A 191 1.29 4.44 5.09
C VAL A 191 0.19 5.01 5.99
N ASN A 192 -0.72 5.81 5.44
CA ASN A 192 -1.81 6.44 6.21
C ASN A 192 -2.77 5.42 6.79
N ILE A 193 -3.24 4.48 5.99
CA ILE A 193 -4.20 3.45 6.41
C ILE A 193 -3.55 2.55 7.47
N THR A 194 -2.32 2.09 7.25
CA THR A 194 -1.63 1.24 8.24
C THR A 194 -1.28 2.00 9.53
N GLY A 195 -0.98 3.30 9.44
CA GLY A 195 -0.84 4.18 10.59
C GLY A 195 -2.13 4.29 11.42
N ILE A 196 -3.28 4.45 10.76
CA ILE A 196 -4.60 4.46 11.41
C ILE A 196 -4.91 3.09 12.04
N MET A 197 -4.64 1.98 11.35
CA MET A 197 -4.81 0.61 11.90
C MET A 197 -4.05 0.44 13.21
N LYS A 198 -2.75 0.80 13.21
CA LYS A 198 -1.88 0.69 14.39
C LYS A 198 -2.30 1.63 15.53
N LYS A 199 -2.65 2.88 15.20
CA LYS A 199 -3.00 3.90 16.20
C LYS A 199 -4.34 3.63 16.87
N ASN A 200 -5.33 3.19 16.10
CA ASN A 200 -6.71 3.02 16.58
C ASN A 200 -7.05 1.56 16.91
N GLU A 201 -6.13 0.63 16.67
CA GLU A 201 -6.33 -0.82 16.87
C GLU A 201 -7.54 -1.36 16.09
N VAL A 202 -7.67 -0.95 14.82
CA VAL A 202 -8.79 -1.31 13.94
C VAL A 202 -8.31 -2.07 12.70
N ASP A 203 -9.22 -2.84 12.10
CA ASP A 203 -8.95 -3.60 10.87
C ASP A 203 -8.81 -2.70 9.63
N TYR A 204 -8.24 -3.25 8.56
CA TYR A 204 -7.95 -2.52 7.32
C TYR A 204 -9.18 -1.81 6.74
N VAL A 205 -10.32 -2.50 6.73
CA VAL A 205 -11.58 -1.94 6.21
C VAL A 205 -12.01 -0.73 7.04
N THR A 206 -11.95 -0.84 8.35
CA THR A 206 -12.29 0.27 9.25
C THR A 206 -11.32 1.44 9.08
N ALA A 207 -10.01 1.18 9.04
CA ALA A 207 -8.99 2.22 8.86
C ALA A 207 -9.10 2.91 7.49
N SER A 208 -9.27 2.15 6.41
CA SER A 208 -9.47 2.68 5.05
C SER A 208 -10.70 3.58 4.98
N ASN A 209 -11.81 3.17 5.60
CA ASN A 209 -13.01 4.00 5.68
C ASN A 209 -12.78 5.30 6.47
N GLN A 210 -12.14 5.21 7.64
CA GLN A 210 -11.79 6.39 8.45
C GLN A 210 -10.84 7.35 7.71
N TYR A 211 -9.96 6.78 6.89
CA TYR A 211 -8.99 7.51 6.08
C TYR A 211 -9.67 8.32 4.97
N TYR A 212 -10.41 7.64 4.10
CA TYR A 212 -11.06 8.30 2.96
C TYR A 212 -12.18 9.26 3.38
N ASP A 213 -12.90 8.96 4.47
CA ASP A 213 -13.82 9.92 5.08
C ASP A 213 -13.10 11.20 5.56
N GLY A 214 -11.89 11.06 6.10
CA GLY A 214 -11.09 12.20 6.55
C GLY A 214 -10.60 13.08 5.41
N LEU A 215 -10.16 12.47 4.31
CA LEU A 215 -9.84 13.19 3.07
C LEU A 215 -11.08 13.91 2.50
N GLN A 216 -12.20 13.20 2.37
CA GLN A 216 -13.44 13.77 1.83
C GLN A 216 -13.98 14.94 2.68
N SER A 217 -13.82 14.84 4.00
CA SER A 217 -14.27 15.85 4.96
C SER A 217 -13.25 16.96 5.21
N ASN A 218 -12.13 16.99 4.47
CA ASN A 218 -11.02 17.94 4.66
C ASN A 218 -10.47 17.99 6.09
N ARG A 219 -10.47 16.85 6.81
CA ARG A 219 -9.88 16.75 8.16
C ARG A 219 -8.35 16.76 8.12
N TYR A 220 -7.77 16.37 6.99
CA TYR A 220 -6.35 16.39 6.66
C TYR A 220 -6.18 16.27 5.15
N THR A 221 -5.01 16.65 4.66
CA THR A 221 -4.53 16.25 3.33
C THR A 221 -3.84 14.90 3.41
N ARG A 222 -3.65 14.25 2.26
CA ARG A 222 -2.93 12.98 2.15
C ARG A 222 -1.49 13.10 2.65
N GLU A 223 -0.84 14.21 2.30
CA GLU A 223 0.53 14.59 2.66
C GLU A 223 0.66 14.84 4.16
N SER A 224 -0.25 15.63 4.75
CA SER A 224 -0.20 15.93 6.18
C SER A 224 -0.40 14.68 7.05
N GLU A 225 -1.27 13.76 6.62
CA GLU A 225 -1.49 12.50 7.32
C GLU A 225 -0.31 11.53 7.08
N PHE A 226 0.33 11.58 5.90
CA PHE A 226 1.53 10.80 5.59
C PHE A 226 2.69 11.22 6.49
N LEU A 227 3.00 12.51 6.55
CA LEU A 227 4.06 13.05 7.39
C LEU A 227 3.85 12.68 8.87
N LYS A 228 2.60 12.66 9.34
CA LYS A 228 2.25 12.25 10.70
C LYS A 228 2.58 10.78 10.99
N TYR A 229 2.38 9.85 10.05
CA TYR A 229 2.61 8.42 10.29
C TYR A 229 3.99 7.92 9.84
N VAL A 230 4.62 8.55 8.86
CA VAL A 230 5.95 8.18 8.37
C VAL A 230 7.06 8.64 9.33
N GLY A 231 6.82 9.67 10.14
CA GLY A 231 7.81 10.22 11.09
C GLY A 231 8.25 11.66 10.81
N GLY A 232 7.55 12.37 9.93
CA GLY A 232 7.79 13.79 9.60
C GLY A 232 8.71 14.00 8.41
N LEU A 233 8.77 15.24 7.93
CA LEU A 233 9.50 15.62 6.72
C LEU A 233 11.02 15.38 6.86
N GLU A 234 11.57 15.64 8.04
CA GLU A 234 12.99 15.40 8.33
C GLU A 234 13.35 13.91 8.24
N TYR A 235 12.46 13.02 8.68
CA TYR A 235 12.65 11.58 8.52
C TYR A 235 12.66 11.21 7.03
N VAL A 236 11.68 11.68 6.26
CA VAL A 236 11.58 11.44 4.81
C VAL A 236 12.86 11.87 4.09
N LYS A 237 13.30 13.11 4.31
CA LYS A 237 14.55 13.65 3.76
C LYS A 237 15.76 12.78 4.12
N SER A 238 15.87 12.38 5.39
CA SER A 238 16.98 11.54 5.85
C SER A 238 17.05 10.19 5.13
N GLN A 239 15.91 9.56 4.86
CA GLN A 239 15.87 8.29 4.13
C GLN A 239 16.25 8.49 2.66
N ILE A 240 15.73 9.54 2.01
CA ILE A 240 16.04 9.86 0.62
C ILE A 240 17.53 10.15 0.44
N TYR A 241 18.09 11.03 1.26
CA TYR A 241 19.52 11.41 1.16
C TYR A 241 20.42 10.20 1.33
N LYS A 242 20.10 9.32 2.29
CA LYS A 242 20.84 8.08 2.50
C LYS A 242 20.76 7.14 1.30
N GLU A 243 19.58 6.96 0.72
CA GLU A 243 19.36 6.00 -0.39
C GLU A 243 19.94 6.49 -1.72
N VAL A 244 19.87 7.80 -1.97
CA VAL A 244 20.48 8.44 -3.16
C VAL A 244 22.00 8.58 -3.00
N GLY A 245 22.52 8.62 -1.77
CA GLY A 245 23.94 8.81 -1.49
C GLY A 245 24.36 10.27 -1.53
N ILE A 246 23.50 11.17 -1.05
CA ILE A 246 23.80 12.60 -0.92
C ILE A 246 24.82 12.82 0.20
N ASP A 247 25.91 13.52 -0.12
CA ASP A 247 26.96 13.90 0.83
C ASP A 247 26.98 15.44 0.94
N ALA A 248 26.27 15.96 1.94
CA ALA A 248 26.06 17.39 2.15
C ALA A 248 26.18 17.75 3.62
N THR A 249 26.64 18.98 3.88
CA THR A 249 26.86 19.48 5.25
C THR A 249 25.62 20.09 5.88
N ASN A 250 24.60 20.43 5.08
CA ASN A 250 23.35 21.02 5.50
C ASN A 250 22.22 20.73 4.50
N ASP A 251 20.97 20.97 4.91
CA ASP A 251 19.75 20.66 4.13
C ASP A 251 19.67 21.40 2.79
N ALA A 252 20.09 22.67 2.73
CA ALA A 252 20.03 23.45 1.50
C ALA A 252 20.98 22.88 0.42
N GLU A 253 22.21 22.52 0.82
CA GLU A 253 23.16 21.84 -0.04
C GLU A 253 22.65 20.45 -0.45
N ALA A 254 22.05 19.70 0.47
CA ALA A 254 21.49 18.38 0.19
C ALA A 254 20.36 18.45 -0.85
N MET A 255 19.45 19.43 -0.74
CA MET A 255 18.38 19.64 -1.71
C MET A 255 18.90 20.05 -3.09
N GLU A 256 19.94 20.89 -3.17
CA GLU A 256 20.56 21.26 -4.45
C GLU A 256 21.24 20.07 -5.13
N GLN A 257 21.92 19.21 -4.36
CA GLN A 257 22.50 17.97 -4.90
C GLN A 257 21.40 17.00 -5.34
N LEU A 258 20.33 16.84 -4.55
CA LEU A 258 19.23 15.94 -4.84
C LEU A 258 18.49 16.35 -6.13
N GLU A 259 18.24 17.63 -6.34
CA GLU A 259 17.60 18.14 -7.57
C GLU A 259 18.36 17.68 -8.84
N LYS A 260 19.69 17.64 -8.78
CA LYS A 260 20.55 17.24 -9.90
C LYS A 260 20.65 15.72 -10.07
N LEU A 261 20.74 14.99 -8.95
CA LEU A 261 20.98 13.54 -8.96
C LEU A 261 19.72 12.72 -9.09
N ASN A 262 18.62 13.18 -8.49
CA ASN A 262 17.32 12.51 -8.51
C ASN A 262 16.17 13.54 -8.45
N PRO A 263 15.80 14.12 -9.62
CA PRO A 263 14.70 15.09 -9.70
C PRO A 263 13.34 14.56 -9.20
N VAL A 264 13.11 13.24 -9.30
CA VAL A 264 11.86 12.60 -8.85
C VAL A 264 11.76 12.66 -7.32
N ALA A 265 12.82 12.26 -6.62
CA ALA A 265 12.85 12.35 -5.16
C ALA A 265 12.86 13.80 -4.67
N TYR A 266 13.49 14.72 -5.40
CA TYR A 266 13.40 16.15 -5.12
C TYR A 266 11.95 16.65 -5.22
N GLN A 267 11.26 16.35 -6.33
CA GLN A 267 9.87 16.77 -6.53
C GLN A 267 8.95 16.17 -5.46
N PHE A 268 9.16 14.91 -5.06
CA PHE A 268 8.41 14.30 -3.98
C PHE A 268 8.50 15.09 -2.66
N ILE A 269 9.70 15.56 -2.28
CA ILE A 269 9.87 16.40 -1.09
C ILE A 269 9.12 17.74 -1.25
N GLN A 270 9.14 18.33 -2.44
CA GLN A 270 8.40 19.56 -2.72
C GLN A 270 6.89 19.35 -2.58
N ASP A 271 6.35 18.24 -3.08
CA ASP A 271 4.93 17.91 -3.01
C ASP A 271 4.46 17.70 -1.55
N LEU A 272 5.30 17.08 -0.72
CA LEU A 272 5.02 16.91 0.72
C LEU A 272 5.09 18.21 1.54
N SER A 273 5.74 19.25 1.02
CA SER A 273 5.99 20.50 1.75
C SER A 273 4.92 21.57 1.52
N GLN A 274 3.88 21.27 0.72
CA GLN A 274 2.76 22.15 0.41
C GLN A 274 1.66 22.10 1.48
#